data_AF-A0A377PGD3-F1
#
_entry.id   AF-A0A377PGD3-F1
#
_cell.length_a   1.000
_cell.length_b   1.000
_cell.length_c   1.000
_cell.angle_alpha   90.00
_cell.angle_beta   90.00
_cell.angle_gamma   90.00
#
_symmetry.space_group_name_H-M   'P 1'
#
loop_
_entity.id
_entity.type
_entity.pdbx_description
1 polymer ?
#
loop_
_entity_poly.entity_id
_entity_poly.type
_entity_poly.pdbx_seq_one_letter_code
_entity_poly.pdbx_strand_id
1 'polypeptide(L)'
;MKAFLIGGTGSGCGKTTLTLGLLRALTRRGLQVQPYKVGPDYIDTGWHSAVSGVASRNLDAFMLPQPTLNWLYNQHAQAADVAVIEGVMGLYDGYGTDPNYCSSAGMAKQIGCPVILVIDGKAVSTSAAATVMGFCHFDPAVRIAGVIVNRVNSETHYQLLKQAIETYTKIPVLGRMPTLPSVSLPERHLGLITAYEQQDMDAIWDTLADSLEQHIDLDRLLALSDVQPAPNACAPTLPAPESGRGLTLALADDEAFHFYYPDNLQLLEQLGIHIVRFSPLRDEALPACQMVYIGGGYPELYGETLAKNSSMRQSLRDAHQRGVAIYAECGGLMYLGTTLKDQSGNTYAMTGIFPGESRMEGV
;
A
#
# COMPACT_ATOMS: atom_id res chain seq x y z
N MET A 1 5.01 -3.30 -22.03
CA MET A 1 5.48 -2.92 -20.68
C MET A 1 5.56 -4.19 -19.83
N LYS A 2 6.28 -4.17 -18.70
CA LYS A 2 6.30 -5.29 -17.76
C LYS A 2 5.42 -4.99 -16.56
N ALA A 3 4.63 -5.97 -16.14
CA ALA A 3 3.91 -5.94 -14.88
C ALA A 3 3.71 -7.34 -14.33
N PHE A 4 3.68 -7.46 -13.01
CA PHE A 4 3.26 -8.68 -12.34
C PHE A 4 2.55 -8.36 -11.02
N LEU A 5 1.63 -9.24 -10.64
CA LEU A 5 0.92 -9.19 -9.38
C LEU A 5 1.47 -10.25 -8.45
N ILE A 6 1.82 -9.84 -7.24
CA ILE A 6 2.24 -10.73 -6.16
C ILE A 6 0.98 -11.18 -5.42
N GLY A 7 0.55 -12.40 -5.69
CA GLY A 7 -0.57 -13.06 -5.02
C GLY A 7 -0.07 -13.96 -3.90
N GLY A 8 -0.92 -14.30 -2.93
CA GLY A 8 -0.56 -15.21 -1.85
C GLY A 8 -1.65 -16.20 -1.53
N THR A 9 -1.33 -17.26 -0.80
CA THR A 9 -2.33 -18.26 -0.40
C THR A 9 -3.25 -17.78 0.73
N GLY A 10 -2.91 -16.64 1.36
CA GLY A 10 -3.65 -16.02 2.45
C GLY A 10 -2.85 -14.87 3.06
N SER A 11 -3.38 -14.26 4.12
CA SER A 11 -2.65 -13.29 4.94
C SER A 11 -1.44 -13.95 5.63
N GLY A 12 -0.36 -13.20 5.81
CA GLY A 12 0.84 -13.69 6.52
C GLY A 12 1.72 -14.70 5.74
N CYS A 13 1.43 -15.02 4.48
CA CYS A 13 2.35 -15.84 3.65
C CYS A 13 3.64 -15.10 3.24
N GLY A 14 3.76 -13.81 3.56
CA GLY A 14 4.95 -12.97 3.35
C GLY A 14 5.00 -12.22 2.02
N LYS A 15 3.84 -11.96 1.40
CA LYS A 15 3.74 -11.11 0.20
C LYS A 15 4.43 -9.77 0.40
N THR A 16 4.10 -9.05 1.47
CA THR A 16 4.59 -7.69 1.71
C THR A 16 6.11 -7.62 1.82
N THR A 17 6.73 -8.51 2.61
CA THR A 17 8.20 -8.58 2.68
C THR A 17 8.81 -8.90 1.32
N LEU A 18 8.22 -9.82 0.57
CA LEU A 18 8.69 -10.15 -0.77
C LEU A 18 8.55 -8.95 -1.73
N THR A 19 7.40 -8.26 -1.73
CA THR A 19 7.16 -7.07 -2.54
C THR A 19 8.21 -6.00 -2.25
N LEU A 20 8.42 -5.66 -0.98
CA LEU A 20 9.36 -4.61 -0.58
C LEU A 20 10.79 -4.94 -1.04
N GLY A 21 11.20 -6.20 -0.87
CA GLY A 21 12.50 -6.65 -1.37
C GLY A 21 12.61 -6.60 -2.89
N LEU A 22 11.57 -7.00 -3.62
CA LEU A 22 11.54 -6.93 -5.08
C LEU A 22 11.59 -5.48 -5.58
N LEU A 23 10.82 -4.58 -4.95
CA LEU A 23 10.87 -3.15 -5.26
C LEU A 23 12.29 -2.60 -5.08
N ARG A 24 12.94 -2.89 -3.95
CA ARG A 24 14.31 -2.45 -3.68
C ARG A 24 15.32 -3.06 -4.66
N ALA A 25 15.25 -4.36 -4.91
CA ALA A 25 16.15 -5.06 -5.84
C ALA A 25 16.03 -4.53 -7.27
N LEU A 26 14.82 -4.36 -7.78
CA LEU A 26 14.57 -3.84 -9.13
C LEU A 26 15.02 -2.37 -9.26
N THR A 27 14.78 -1.55 -8.23
CA THR A 27 15.26 -0.17 -8.19
C THR A 27 16.79 -0.11 -8.20
N ARG A 28 17.47 -0.97 -7.43
CA ARG A 28 18.94 -1.09 -7.42
C ARG A 28 19.53 -1.56 -8.74
N ARG A 29 18.78 -2.32 -9.53
CA ARG A 29 19.13 -2.68 -10.92
C ARG A 29 18.96 -1.51 -11.91
N GLY A 30 18.56 -0.34 -11.43
CA GLY A 30 18.37 0.86 -12.25
C GLY A 30 17.08 0.88 -13.05
N LEU A 31 16.13 0.00 -12.75
CA LEU A 31 14.82 -0.01 -13.39
C LEU A 31 13.92 1.07 -12.79
N GLN A 32 13.13 1.72 -13.64
CA GLN A 32 12.04 2.58 -13.20
C GLN A 32 10.88 1.70 -12.76
N VAL A 33 10.70 1.56 -11.44
CA VAL A 33 9.67 0.72 -10.84
C VAL A 33 8.45 1.56 -10.46
N GLN A 34 7.26 1.12 -10.84
CA GLN A 34 6.00 1.70 -10.34
C GLN A 34 5.31 0.70 -9.40
N PRO A 35 5.31 0.96 -8.08
CA PRO A 35 4.57 0.15 -7.12
C PRO A 35 3.07 0.41 -7.17
N TYR A 36 2.30 -0.65 -6.98
CA TYR A 36 0.86 -0.61 -6.76
C TYR A 36 0.45 -1.52 -5.62
N LYS A 37 -0.67 -1.21 -4.98
CA LYS A 37 -1.32 -2.05 -3.97
C LYS A 37 -2.79 -2.24 -4.33
N VAL A 38 -3.26 -3.48 -4.33
CA VAL A 38 -4.70 -3.76 -4.47
C VAL A 38 -5.42 -3.36 -3.18
N GLY A 39 -6.53 -2.63 -3.32
CA GLY A 39 -7.39 -2.17 -2.23
C GLY A 39 -7.00 -0.83 -1.58
N PRO A 40 -7.79 -0.36 -0.60
CA PRO A 40 -7.63 0.94 0.06
C PRO A 40 -6.59 0.92 1.18
N ASP A 41 -5.32 0.69 0.83
CA ASP A 41 -4.22 0.57 1.80
C ASP A 41 -3.31 1.81 1.84
N TYR A 42 -2.94 2.25 3.05
CA TYR A 42 -2.02 3.37 3.29
C TYR A 42 -0.66 2.94 3.87
N ILE A 43 -0.60 1.75 4.47
CA ILE A 43 0.58 1.30 5.22
C ILE A 43 1.57 0.64 4.27
N ASP A 44 1.11 -0.36 3.52
CA ASP A 44 1.91 -1.07 2.53
C ASP A 44 2.34 -0.10 1.42
N THR A 45 1.45 0.80 0.99
CA THR A 45 1.79 1.84 -0.01
C THR A 45 2.82 2.85 0.51
N GLY A 46 2.77 3.19 1.80
CA GLY A 46 3.80 3.97 2.48
C GLY A 46 5.16 3.27 2.43
N TRP A 47 5.20 1.98 2.76
CA TRP A 47 6.42 1.17 2.70
C TRP A 47 6.95 1.00 1.28
N HIS A 48 6.08 0.70 0.31
CA HIS A 48 6.44 0.65 -1.10
C HIS A 48 7.14 1.94 -1.54
N SER A 49 6.58 3.09 -1.14
CA SER A 49 7.11 4.40 -1.50
C SER A 49 8.47 4.65 -0.84
N ALA A 50 8.61 4.26 0.43
CA ALA A 50 9.88 4.38 1.15
C ALA A 50 10.99 3.52 0.52
N VAL A 51 10.71 2.27 0.11
CA VAL A 51 11.75 1.37 -0.42
C VAL A 51 12.11 1.63 -1.88
N SER A 52 11.17 2.16 -2.68
CA SER A 52 11.37 2.41 -4.11
C SER A 52 11.68 3.88 -4.44
N GLY A 53 11.41 4.81 -3.54
CA GLY A 53 11.52 6.25 -3.78
C GLY A 53 10.44 6.82 -4.71
N VAL A 54 9.44 6.02 -5.10
CA VAL A 54 8.34 6.42 -5.99
C VAL A 54 7.02 6.17 -5.29
N ALA A 55 6.09 7.12 -5.39
CA ALA A 55 4.77 7.00 -4.78
C ALA A 55 4.03 5.75 -5.29
N SER A 56 3.65 4.86 -4.37
CA SER A 56 2.81 3.70 -4.65
C SER A 56 1.37 4.13 -4.88
N ARG A 57 0.69 3.47 -5.82
CA ARG A 57 -0.70 3.77 -6.19
C ARG A 57 -1.64 2.67 -5.74
N ASN A 58 -2.90 3.02 -5.48
CA ASN A 58 -3.92 2.06 -5.09
C ASN A 58 -4.72 1.60 -6.33
N LEU A 59 -4.97 0.31 -6.40
CA LEU A 59 -5.87 -0.30 -7.37
C LEU A 59 -7.10 -0.81 -6.61
N ASP A 60 -8.03 0.10 -6.34
CA ASP A 60 -9.20 -0.15 -5.51
C ASP A 60 -10.50 -0.19 -6.32
N ALA A 61 -10.94 -1.42 -6.62
CA ALA A 61 -12.19 -1.72 -7.33
C ALA A 61 -13.47 -1.44 -6.52
N PHE A 62 -13.35 -1.15 -5.23
CA PHE A 62 -14.48 -0.74 -4.40
C PHE A 62 -14.78 0.76 -4.58
N MET A 63 -13.73 1.59 -4.59
CA MET A 63 -13.87 3.05 -4.66
C MET A 63 -14.06 3.57 -6.08
N LEU A 64 -13.41 2.94 -7.06
CA LEU A 64 -13.35 3.44 -8.43
C LEU A 64 -13.89 2.44 -9.44
N PRO A 65 -14.60 2.91 -10.48
CA PRO A 65 -15.07 2.04 -11.54
C PRO A 65 -13.89 1.56 -12.39
N GLN A 66 -14.01 0.35 -12.94
CA GLN A 66 -12.98 -0.31 -13.73
C GLN A 66 -12.32 0.56 -14.83
N PRO A 67 -13.07 1.33 -15.66
CA PRO A 67 -12.45 2.17 -16.68
C PRO A 67 -11.47 3.22 -16.10
N THR A 68 -11.82 3.83 -14.98
CA THR A 68 -10.99 4.83 -14.28
C THR A 68 -9.74 4.18 -13.70
N LEU A 69 -9.87 3.03 -13.06
CA LEU A 69 -8.72 2.28 -12.52
C LEU A 69 -7.75 1.85 -13.61
N ASN A 70 -8.26 1.36 -14.74
CA ASN A 70 -7.43 0.95 -15.86
C ASN A 70 -6.70 2.15 -16.47
N TRP A 71 -7.35 3.32 -16.50
CA TRP A 71 -6.70 4.57 -16.92
C TRP A 71 -5.60 5.00 -15.96
N LEU A 72 -5.87 5.05 -14.64
CA LEU A 72 -4.87 5.40 -13.62
C LEU A 72 -3.66 4.44 -13.66
N TYR A 73 -3.93 3.13 -13.75
CA TYR A 73 -2.89 2.13 -13.92
C TYR A 73 -2.02 2.44 -15.15
N ASN A 74 -2.62 2.59 -16.33
CA ASN A 74 -1.89 2.82 -17.57
C ASN A 74 -1.05 4.11 -17.53
N GLN A 75 -1.59 5.19 -16.95
CA GLN A 75 -0.90 6.48 -16.87
C GLN A 75 0.43 6.39 -16.11
N HIS A 76 0.42 5.71 -14.97
CA HIS A 76 1.62 5.58 -14.13
C HIS A 76 2.53 4.45 -14.62
N ALA A 77 1.97 3.40 -15.21
CA ALA A 77 2.76 2.28 -15.69
C ALA A 77 3.48 2.57 -17.02
N GLN A 78 3.01 3.53 -17.81
CA GLN A 78 3.61 3.88 -19.10
C GLN A 78 5.05 4.42 -18.97
N ALA A 79 5.35 5.11 -17.88
CA ALA A 79 6.69 5.66 -17.62
C ALA A 79 7.63 4.64 -16.96
N ALA A 80 7.13 3.50 -16.50
CA ALA A 80 7.90 2.51 -15.76
C ALA A 80 8.44 1.40 -16.67
N ASP A 81 9.63 0.90 -16.34
CA ASP A 81 10.16 -0.33 -16.92
C ASP A 81 9.37 -1.55 -16.43
N VAL A 82 8.92 -1.51 -15.16
CA VAL A 82 8.13 -2.57 -14.53
C VAL A 82 7.14 -2.04 -13.48
N ALA A 83 5.90 -2.48 -13.57
CA ALA A 83 4.88 -2.30 -12.54
C ALA A 83 4.85 -3.50 -11.59
N VAL A 84 4.97 -3.27 -10.29
CA VAL A 84 4.93 -4.30 -9.25
C VAL A 84 3.66 -4.11 -8.44
N ILE A 85 2.74 -5.07 -8.50
CA ILE A 85 1.42 -4.96 -7.86
C ILE A 85 1.36 -5.92 -6.68
N GLU A 86 1.24 -5.40 -5.46
CA GLU A 86 0.96 -6.24 -4.29
C GLU A 86 -0.53 -6.54 -4.16
N GLY A 87 -0.88 -7.83 -4.08
CA GLY A 87 -2.23 -8.27 -3.78
C GLY A 87 -2.69 -7.96 -2.35
N VAL A 88 -4.00 -7.98 -2.13
CA VAL A 88 -4.63 -7.96 -0.81
C VAL A 88 -4.95 -9.39 -0.36
N MET A 89 -4.86 -9.67 0.95
CA MET A 89 -5.25 -10.95 1.58
C MET A 89 -4.70 -12.19 0.82
N GLY A 90 -5.48 -13.27 0.64
CA GLY A 90 -5.20 -14.31 -0.33
C GLY A 90 -5.60 -13.92 -1.75
N LEU A 91 -5.08 -14.63 -2.76
CA LEU A 91 -5.26 -14.28 -4.17
C LEU A 91 -6.75 -14.12 -4.55
N TYR A 92 -7.60 -15.00 -4.05
CA TYR A 92 -9.04 -15.01 -4.32
C TYR A 92 -9.89 -14.31 -3.26
N ASP A 93 -9.27 -13.80 -2.21
CA ASP A 93 -9.97 -13.15 -1.12
C ASP A 93 -10.25 -11.68 -1.49
N GLY A 94 -11.50 -11.26 -1.30
CA GLY A 94 -11.98 -9.93 -1.62
C GLY A 94 -13.22 -9.59 -0.80
N TYR A 95 -14.09 -8.73 -1.33
CA TYR A 95 -15.32 -8.40 -0.64
C TYR A 95 -16.37 -9.52 -0.83
N GLY A 96 -16.78 -10.15 0.26
CA GLY A 96 -17.72 -11.26 0.21
C GLY A 96 -17.07 -12.56 -0.28
N THR A 97 -17.80 -13.33 -1.10
CA THR A 97 -17.37 -14.67 -1.54
C THR A 97 -17.08 -14.77 -3.04
N ASP A 98 -17.29 -13.68 -3.80
CA ASP A 98 -16.98 -13.68 -5.23
C ASP A 98 -15.47 -13.45 -5.43
N PRO A 99 -14.73 -14.42 -5.99
CA PRO A 99 -13.29 -14.31 -6.18
C PRO A 99 -12.88 -13.24 -7.20
N ASN A 100 -13.83 -12.57 -7.85
CA ASN A 100 -13.59 -11.43 -8.75
C ASN A 100 -13.77 -10.08 -8.08
N TYR A 101 -14.53 -10.02 -6.98
CA TYR A 101 -15.00 -8.77 -6.44
C TYR A 101 -14.04 -8.24 -5.38
N CYS A 102 -13.36 -7.14 -5.70
CA CYS A 102 -12.36 -6.49 -4.83
C CYS A 102 -11.23 -7.43 -4.37
N SER A 103 -10.87 -8.42 -5.18
CA SER A 103 -9.80 -9.38 -4.90
C SER A 103 -8.57 -9.15 -5.77
N SER A 104 -7.45 -9.75 -5.39
CA SER A 104 -6.22 -9.74 -6.18
C SER A 104 -6.38 -10.46 -7.53
N ALA A 105 -7.13 -11.56 -7.56
CA ALA A 105 -7.44 -12.30 -8.78
C ALA A 105 -8.31 -11.50 -9.76
N GLY A 106 -9.34 -10.82 -9.23
CA GLY A 106 -10.18 -9.91 -10.01
C GLY A 106 -9.35 -8.81 -10.66
N MET A 107 -8.48 -8.17 -9.89
CA MET A 107 -7.58 -7.14 -10.40
C MET A 107 -6.59 -7.67 -11.45
N ALA A 108 -5.98 -8.84 -11.20
CA ALA A 108 -5.07 -9.47 -12.16
C ALA A 108 -5.76 -9.70 -13.51
N LYS A 109 -7.00 -10.18 -13.52
CA LYS A 109 -7.79 -10.38 -14.75
C LYS A 109 -8.21 -9.07 -15.40
N GLN A 110 -8.63 -8.09 -14.60
CA GLN A 110 -9.03 -6.77 -15.09
C GLN A 110 -7.90 -6.07 -15.86
N ILE A 111 -6.67 -6.16 -15.36
CA ILE A 111 -5.48 -5.54 -15.97
C ILE A 111 -4.82 -6.46 -17.02
N GLY A 112 -5.05 -7.77 -16.95
CA GLY A 112 -4.35 -8.75 -17.80
C GLY A 112 -2.94 -9.10 -17.27
N CYS A 113 -2.73 -8.95 -15.97
CA CYS A 113 -1.44 -9.08 -15.31
C CYS A 113 -1.16 -10.55 -14.90
N PRO A 114 0.06 -11.08 -15.13
CA PRO A 114 0.46 -12.38 -14.57
C PRO A 114 0.51 -12.30 -13.05
N VAL A 115 0.17 -13.42 -12.41
CA VAL A 115 0.32 -13.61 -10.97
C VAL A 115 1.58 -14.40 -10.68
N ILE A 116 2.41 -13.89 -9.79
CA ILE A 116 3.46 -14.63 -9.10
C ILE A 116 2.89 -15.04 -7.75
N LEU A 117 2.62 -16.33 -7.58
CA LEU A 117 2.00 -16.87 -6.38
C LEU A 117 3.06 -17.12 -5.30
N VAL A 118 2.88 -16.50 -4.15
CA VAL A 118 3.68 -16.72 -2.95
C VAL A 118 3.01 -17.80 -2.12
N ILE A 119 3.76 -18.85 -1.83
CA ILE A 119 3.32 -19.94 -0.94
C ILE A 119 4.25 -20.03 0.26
N ASP A 120 3.70 -20.43 1.42
CA ASP A 120 4.54 -20.77 2.57
C ASP A 120 5.11 -22.18 2.40
N GLY A 121 6.44 -22.27 2.31
CA GLY A 121 7.18 -23.52 2.21
C GLY A 121 7.52 -24.15 3.57
N LYS A 122 7.18 -23.50 4.69
CA LYS A 122 7.48 -24.00 6.04
C LYS A 122 6.80 -25.35 6.28
N ALA A 123 7.60 -26.35 6.65
CA ALA A 123 7.13 -27.67 7.07
C ALA A 123 6.20 -28.38 6.06
N VAL A 124 6.36 -28.12 4.77
CA VAL A 124 5.61 -28.77 3.68
C VAL A 124 6.56 -29.43 2.67
N SER A 125 6.03 -30.34 1.87
CA SER A 125 6.75 -31.10 0.82
C SER A 125 5.86 -31.12 -0.43
N THR A 126 5.56 -32.28 -1.01
CA THR A 126 4.73 -32.43 -2.22
C THR A 126 3.35 -31.76 -2.12
N SER A 127 2.78 -31.60 -0.92
CA SER A 127 1.51 -30.88 -0.73
C SER A 127 1.55 -29.42 -1.20
N ALA A 128 2.74 -28.80 -1.29
CA ALA A 128 2.88 -27.47 -1.91
C ALA A 128 2.41 -27.47 -3.38
N ALA A 129 2.67 -28.56 -4.12
CA ALA A 129 2.18 -28.72 -5.48
C ALA A 129 0.65 -28.86 -5.53
N ALA A 130 0.04 -29.54 -4.55
CA ALA A 130 -1.42 -29.64 -4.44
C ALA A 130 -2.05 -28.27 -4.15
N THR A 131 -1.43 -27.46 -3.28
CA THR A 131 -1.86 -26.06 -3.06
C THR A 131 -1.80 -25.27 -4.36
N VAL A 132 -0.64 -25.21 -5.03
CA VAL A 132 -0.49 -24.47 -6.30
C VAL A 132 -1.49 -24.98 -7.35
N MET A 133 -1.67 -26.30 -7.47
CA MET A 133 -2.65 -26.90 -8.37
C MET A 133 -4.07 -26.44 -8.06
N GLY A 134 -4.45 -26.40 -6.78
CA GLY A 134 -5.74 -25.89 -6.33
C GLY A 134 -5.95 -24.44 -6.75
N PHE A 135 -4.95 -23.57 -6.56
CA PHE A 135 -5.03 -22.18 -7.01
C PHE A 135 -5.14 -22.06 -8.53
N CYS A 136 -4.39 -22.84 -9.31
CA CYS A 136 -4.49 -22.84 -10.78
C CYS A 136 -5.84 -23.37 -11.28
N HIS A 137 -6.39 -24.39 -10.63
CA HIS A 137 -7.62 -25.04 -11.07
C HIS A 137 -8.89 -24.30 -10.63
N PHE A 138 -8.82 -23.59 -9.51
CA PHE A 138 -9.96 -22.83 -8.96
C PHE A 138 -10.45 -21.77 -9.94
N ASP A 139 -9.54 -21.04 -10.59
CA ASP A 139 -9.87 -20.07 -11.64
C ASP A 139 -8.85 -20.12 -12.79
N PRO A 140 -9.12 -20.89 -13.85
CA PRO A 140 -8.22 -21.01 -15.00
C PRO A 140 -8.02 -19.71 -15.79
N ALA A 141 -8.85 -18.68 -15.58
CA ALA A 141 -8.68 -17.39 -16.22
C ALA A 141 -7.58 -16.54 -15.55
N VAL A 142 -7.18 -16.88 -14.32
CA VAL A 142 -6.05 -16.23 -13.64
C VAL A 142 -4.73 -16.85 -14.13
N ARG A 143 -3.90 -16.02 -14.78
CA ARG A 143 -2.58 -16.45 -15.27
C ARG A 143 -1.56 -16.51 -14.14
N ILE A 144 -1.52 -17.62 -13.41
CA ILE A 144 -0.41 -17.90 -12.48
C ILE A 144 0.83 -18.24 -13.30
N ALA A 145 1.76 -17.29 -13.41
CA ALA A 145 2.92 -17.40 -14.29
C ALA A 145 4.15 -18.00 -13.59
N GLY A 146 4.22 -17.93 -12.27
CA GLY A 146 5.32 -18.47 -11.48
C GLY A 146 4.99 -18.55 -10.00
N VAL A 147 5.83 -19.30 -9.27
CA VAL A 147 5.72 -19.47 -7.83
C VAL A 147 7.01 -19.03 -7.14
N ILE A 148 6.87 -18.32 -6.02
CA ILE A 148 7.97 -18.06 -5.08
C ILE A 148 7.62 -18.74 -3.76
N VAL A 149 8.57 -19.49 -3.21
CA VAL A 149 8.37 -20.24 -1.97
C VAL A 149 8.99 -19.51 -0.80
N ASN A 150 8.18 -19.04 0.14
CA ASN A 150 8.66 -18.31 1.31
C ASN A 150 9.03 -19.26 2.47
N ARG A 151 9.87 -18.80 3.40
CA ARG A 151 10.29 -19.48 4.64
C ARG A 151 11.00 -20.83 4.41
N VAL A 152 11.84 -20.91 3.38
CA VAL A 152 12.62 -22.12 3.07
C VAL A 152 14.11 -21.85 3.23
N ASN A 153 14.72 -22.44 4.27
CA ASN A 153 16.10 -22.15 4.65
C ASN A 153 17.15 -23.05 3.97
N SER A 154 16.83 -24.31 3.70
CA SER A 154 17.79 -25.25 3.09
C SER A 154 17.57 -25.45 1.58
N GLU A 155 18.67 -25.63 0.86
CA GLU A 155 18.64 -25.88 -0.59
C GLU A 155 17.97 -27.22 -0.93
N THR A 156 18.21 -28.25 -0.12
CA THR A 156 17.58 -29.57 -0.31
C THR A 156 16.06 -29.50 -0.22
N HIS A 157 15.53 -28.73 0.73
CA HIS A 157 14.08 -28.56 0.88
C HIS A 157 13.49 -27.77 -0.27
N TYR A 158 14.18 -26.72 -0.71
CA TYR A 158 13.80 -25.95 -1.89
C TYR A 158 13.68 -26.80 -3.15
N GLN A 159 14.70 -27.61 -3.44
CA GLN A 159 14.69 -28.46 -4.64
C GLN A 159 13.56 -29.49 -4.61
N LEU A 160 13.25 -30.04 -3.43
CA LEU A 160 12.10 -30.92 -3.26
C LEU A 160 10.78 -30.21 -3.63
N LEU A 161 10.57 -29.00 -3.08
CA LEU A 161 9.37 -28.21 -3.34
C LEU A 161 9.28 -27.80 -4.82
N LYS A 162 10.38 -27.30 -5.38
CA LYS A 162 10.51 -26.94 -6.79
C LYS A 162 10.15 -28.10 -7.70
N GLN A 163 10.77 -29.25 -7.50
CA GLN A 163 10.53 -30.44 -8.31
C GLN A 163 9.07 -30.89 -8.22
N ALA A 164 8.48 -30.91 -7.03
CA ALA A 164 7.07 -31.29 -6.87
C ALA A 164 6.15 -30.31 -7.63
N ILE A 165 6.30 -29.01 -7.40
CA ILE A 165 5.45 -27.98 -8.03
C ILE A 165 5.57 -28.06 -9.56
N GLU A 166 6.79 -28.05 -10.10
CA GLU A 166 7.02 -28.05 -11.55
C GLU A 166 6.54 -29.35 -12.19
N THR A 167 6.73 -30.50 -11.53
CA THR A 167 6.30 -31.80 -12.06
C THR A 167 4.78 -31.87 -12.20
N TYR A 168 4.04 -31.48 -11.15
CA TYR A 168 2.59 -31.70 -11.09
C TYR A 168 1.76 -30.53 -11.63
N THR A 169 2.29 -29.30 -11.63
CA THR A 169 1.53 -28.12 -12.07
C THR A 169 2.03 -27.50 -13.36
N LYS A 170 3.27 -27.82 -13.77
CA LYS A 170 3.99 -27.19 -14.90
C LYS A 170 4.25 -25.68 -14.71
N ILE A 171 3.93 -25.12 -13.55
CA ILE A 171 4.23 -23.73 -13.21
C ILE A 171 5.69 -23.64 -12.75
N PRO A 172 6.50 -22.71 -13.31
CA PRO A 172 7.89 -22.56 -12.90
C PRO A 172 7.99 -22.03 -11.47
N VAL A 173 8.92 -22.59 -10.69
CA VAL A 173 9.31 -22.03 -9.40
C VAL A 173 10.50 -21.12 -9.62
N LEU A 174 10.29 -19.83 -9.36
CA LEU A 174 11.25 -18.75 -9.64
C LEU A 174 12.34 -18.66 -8.58
N GLY A 175 12.08 -19.17 -7.39
CA GLY A 175 13.00 -19.03 -6.28
C GLY A 175 12.38 -19.32 -4.95
N ARG A 176 13.17 -19.03 -3.92
CA ARG A 176 12.74 -19.08 -2.53
C ARG A 176 13.17 -17.86 -1.77
N MET A 177 12.51 -17.64 -0.64
CA MET A 177 12.95 -16.68 0.36
C MET A 177 13.24 -17.42 1.68
N PRO A 178 14.49 -17.39 2.17
CA PRO A 178 14.81 -17.91 3.50
C PRO A 178 14.22 -16.99 4.59
N THR A 179 14.08 -17.51 5.80
CA THR A 179 13.78 -16.66 6.96
C THR A 179 14.98 -15.76 7.24
N LEU A 180 14.75 -14.45 7.30
CA LEU A 180 15.76 -13.44 7.63
C LEU A 180 15.42 -12.82 8.99
N PRO A 181 16.03 -13.27 10.10
CA PRO A 181 15.74 -12.70 11.42
C PRO A 181 16.05 -11.21 11.54
N SER A 182 17.01 -10.72 10.76
CA SER A 182 17.38 -9.30 10.67
C SER A 182 16.35 -8.43 9.93
N VAL A 183 15.46 -9.05 9.15
CA VAL A 183 14.38 -8.38 8.41
C VAL A 183 13.06 -8.74 9.08
N SER A 184 12.79 -8.09 10.21
CA SER A 184 11.49 -8.17 10.89
C SER A 184 10.75 -6.87 10.67
N LEU A 185 9.67 -6.90 9.90
CA LEU A 185 8.73 -5.78 9.82
C LEU A 185 7.90 -5.80 11.12
N PRO A 186 7.98 -4.78 11.98
CA PRO A 186 7.20 -4.77 13.19
C PRO A 186 5.72 -4.59 12.85
N GLU A 187 4.87 -5.38 13.51
CA GLU A 187 3.42 -5.39 13.33
C GLU A 187 2.71 -4.72 14.52
N ARG A 188 1.53 -4.18 14.27
CA ARG A 188 0.54 -3.66 15.22
C ARG A 188 -0.84 -4.25 14.91
N HIS A 189 -1.83 -3.92 15.74
CA HIS A 189 -3.20 -4.44 15.64
C HIS A 189 -3.86 -4.31 14.25
N LEU A 190 -3.43 -3.36 13.42
CA LEU A 190 -4.00 -3.08 12.09
C LEU A 190 -2.98 -3.21 10.93
N GLY A 191 -1.92 -3.99 11.09
CA GLY A 191 -0.92 -4.22 10.04
C GLY A 191 0.47 -3.78 10.47
N LEU A 192 1.33 -3.39 9.53
CA LEU A 192 2.70 -2.97 9.84
C LEU A 192 2.71 -1.66 10.64
N ILE A 193 3.76 -1.45 11.42
CA ILE A 193 4.15 -0.09 11.82
C ILE A 193 4.38 0.74 10.55
N THR A 194 4.04 2.03 10.58
CA THR A 194 4.11 2.88 9.40
C THR A 194 5.56 3.22 9.03
N ALA A 195 5.82 3.50 7.76
CA ALA A 195 7.14 3.93 7.31
C ALA A 195 7.59 5.26 7.96
N TYR A 196 6.66 6.15 8.32
CA TYR A 196 6.96 7.40 9.03
C TYR A 196 7.59 7.16 10.41
N GLU A 197 7.19 6.09 11.08
CA GLU A 197 7.69 5.74 12.42
C GLU A 197 9.03 4.99 12.39
N GLN A 198 9.49 4.56 11.21
CA GLN A 198 10.67 3.72 11.01
C GLN A 198 11.63 4.37 10.00
N GLN A 199 12.44 5.29 10.50
CA GLN A 199 13.51 5.91 9.70
C GLN A 199 14.75 5.01 9.64
N ASP A 200 15.61 5.25 8.65
CA ASP A 200 16.92 4.61 8.50
C ASP A 200 16.92 3.08 8.30
N MET A 201 15.93 2.56 7.57
CA MET A 201 15.82 1.12 7.26
C MET A 201 16.52 0.68 5.96
N ASP A 202 17.23 1.58 5.27
CA ASP A 202 17.88 1.28 3.98
C ASP A 202 18.76 0.03 4.02
N ALA A 203 19.58 -0.13 5.08
CA ALA A 203 20.46 -1.30 5.22
C ALA A 203 19.68 -2.62 5.35
N ILE A 204 18.50 -2.59 5.97
CA ILE A 204 17.60 -3.76 6.10
C ILE A 204 17.00 -4.08 4.74
N TRP A 205 16.58 -3.07 3.98
CA TRP A 205 16.06 -3.25 2.61
C TRP A 205 17.13 -3.74 1.64
N ASP A 206 18.36 -3.27 1.79
CA ASP A 206 19.47 -3.75 0.98
C ASP A 206 19.82 -5.20 1.29
N THR A 207 19.82 -5.59 2.57
CA THR A 207 19.99 -6.99 2.98
C THR A 207 18.89 -7.89 2.41
N LEU A 208 17.65 -7.40 2.44
CA LEU A 208 16.50 -8.12 1.87
C LEU A 208 16.63 -8.26 0.35
N ALA A 209 16.99 -7.18 -0.36
CA ALA A 209 17.21 -7.18 -1.79
C ALA A 209 18.34 -8.15 -2.19
N ASP A 210 19.48 -8.11 -1.48
CA ASP A 210 20.60 -9.05 -1.71
C ASP A 210 20.16 -10.51 -1.58
N SER A 211 19.34 -10.80 -0.55
CA SER A 211 18.80 -12.14 -0.35
C SER A 211 17.89 -12.58 -1.49
N LEU A 212 17.03 -11.69 -2.00
CA LEU A 212 16.17 -12.01 -3.13
C LEU A 212 16.94 -12.18 -4.43
N GLU A 213 17.93 -11.32 -4.71
CA GLU A 213 18.78 -11.46 -5.90
C GLU A 213 19.57 -12.79 -5.89
N GLN A 214 19.95 -13.27 -4.71
CA GLN A 214 20.65 -14.55 -4.56
C GLN A 214 19.73 -15.76 -4.76
N HIS A 215 18.47 -15.68 -4.33
CA HIS A 215 17.58 -16.86 -4.21
C HIS A 215 16.40 -16.87 -5.19
N ILE A 216 16.18 -15.80 -5.94
CA ILE A 216 15.10 -15.67 -6.92
C ILE A 216 15.66 -15.25 -8.29
N ASP A 217 15.24 -15.98 -9.32
CA ASP A 217 15.54 -15.66 -10.71
C ASP A 217 14.70 -14.46 -11.18
N LEU A 218 15.22 -13.25 -10.90
CA LEU A 218 14.56 -11.99 -11.25
C LEU A 218 14.49 -11.77 -12.77
N ASP A 219 15.45 -12.30 -13.52
CA ASP A 219 15.45 -12.17 -14.98
C ASP A 219 14.32 -13.01 -15.58
N ARG A 220 14.13 -14.23 -15.08
CA ARG A 220 12.98 -15.06 -15.46
C ARG A 220 11.66 -14.46 -15.02
N LEU A 221 11.59 -13.86 -13.83
CA LEU A 221 10.42 -13.14 -13.36
C LEU A 221 10.04 -12.02 -14.34
N LEU A 222 11.01 -11.16 -14.72
CA LEU A 222 10.79 -10.08 -15.69
C LEU A 222 10.41 -10.61 -17.08
N ALA A 223 10.96 -11.75 -17.51
CA ALA A 223 10.60 -12.39 -18.78
C ALA A 223 9.17 -12.96 -18.79
N LEU A 224 8.57 -13.26 -17.64
CA LEU A 224 7.18 -13.73 -17.52
C LEU A 224 6.17 -12.59 -17.36
N SER A 225 6.66 -11.37 -17.19
CA SER A 225 5.90 -10.19 -16.80
C SER A 225 5.44 -9.31 -17.97
N ASP A 226 5.59 -9.74 -19.22
CA ASP A 226 5.12 -8.93 -20.34
C ASP A 226 3.59 -8.83 -20.36
N VAL A 227 3.09 -7.59 -20.46
CA VAL A 227 1.66 -7.26 -20.51
C VAL A 227 1.37 -6.16 -21.55
N GLN A 228 0.13 -6.17 -22.02
CA GLN A 228 -0.45 -5.07 -22.77
C GLN A 228 -1.03 -4.03 -21.79
N PRO A 229 -1.25 -2.77 -22.21
CA PRO A 229 -1.99 -1.81 -21.42
C PRO A 229 -3.37 -2.36 -21.01
N ALA A 230 -3.83 -1.99 -19.82
CA ALA A 230 -5.13 -2.43 -19.32
C ALA A 230 -6.25 -1.98 -20.29
N PRO A 231 -7.18 -2.89 -20.65
CA PRO A 231 -8.21 -2.60 -21.67
C PRO A 231 -9.29 -1.65 -21.13
N ASN A 232 -10.07 -1.03 -22.02
CA ASN A 232 -11.21 -0.18 -21.66
C ASN A 232 -10.90 0.95 -20.66
N ALA A 233 -9.65 1.44 -20.66
CA ALA A 233 -9.22 2.56 -19.84
C ALA A 233 -9.91 3.86 -20.29
N CYS A 234 -10.56 4.55 -19.35
CA CYS A 234 -11.20 5.84 -19.60
C CYS A 234 -10.90 6.80 -18.46
N ALA A 235 -10.45 8.02 -18.79
CA ALA A 235 -10.30 9.06 -17.79
C ALA A 235 -11.66 9.42 -17.19
N PRO A 236 -11.74 9.68 -15.88
CA PRO A 236 -12.96 10.20 -15.28
C PRO A 236 -13.23 11.62 -15.81
N THR A 237 -14.49 12.08 -15.69
CA THR A 237 -14.81 13.48 -15.93
C THR A 237 -14.21 14.33 -14.82
N LEU A 238 -13.19 15.11 -15.15
CA LEU A 238 -12.49 16.00 -14.22
C LEU A 238 -12.86 17.47 -14.47
N PRO A 239 -12.74 18.35 -13.46
CA PRO A 239 -12.80 19.79 -13.67
C PRO A 239 -11.73 20.26 -14.66
N ALA A 240 -11.91 21.45 -15.23
CA ALA A 240 -10.91 22.03 -16.12
C ALA A 240 -9.57 22.21 -15.39
N PRO A 241 -8.43 21.94 -16.05
CA PRO A 241 -7.12 22.24 -15.48
C PRO A 241 -7.04 23.70 -15.00
N GLU A 242 -6.28 23.94 -13.93
CA GLU A 242 -6.11 25.26 -13.31
C GLU A 242 -7.39 25.90 -12.74
N SER A 243 -8.52 25.19 -12.66
CA SER A 243 -9.77 25.76 -12.13
C SER A 243 -9.70 26.14 -10.64
N GLY A 244 -8.74 25.59 -9.90
CA GLY A 244 -8.46 25.89 -8.49
C GLY A 244 -7.33 26.90 -8.28
N ARG A 245 -6.82 27.54 -9.35
CA ARG A 245 -5.68 28.47 -9.26
C ARG A 245 -5.95 29.60 -8.28
N GLY A 246 -4.96 29.87 -7.43
CA GLY A 246 -5.02 30.90 -6.39
C GLY A 246 -5.63 30.44 -5.08
N LEU A 247 -6.10 29.18 -4.99
CA LEU A 247 -6.49 28.56 -3.75
C LEU A 247 -5.27 27.88 -3.10
N THR A 248 -5.14 28.06 -1.79
CA THR A 248 -4.18 27.34 -0.96
C THR A 248 -4.90 26.31 -0.09
N LEU A 249 -4.45 25.06 -0.17
CA LEU A 249 -4.86 23.95 0.69
C LEU A 249 -3.78 23.71 1.76
N ALA A 250 -4.14 23.83 3.04
CA ALA A 250 -3.29 23.38 4.13
C ALA A 250 -3.51 21.87 4.34
N LEU A 251 -2.50 21.05 4.04
CA LEU A 251 -2.53 19.60 4.22
C LEU A 251 -1.79 19.23 5.51
N ALA A 252 -2.47 18.56 6.45
CA ALA A 252 -1.79 18.00 7.61
C ALA A 252 -0.84 16.89 7.13
N ASP A 253 0.44 16.92 7.47
CA ASP A 253 1.41 15.91 7.01
C ASP A 253 2.42 15.65 8.11
N ASP A 254 2.12 14.66 8.94
CA ASP A 254 2.99 14.17 10.00
C ASP A 254 2.64 12.76 10.47
N GLU A 255 3.35 12.28 11.48
CA GLU A 255 3.23 10.93 12.04
C GLU A 255 1.80 10.63 12.55
N ALA A 256 1.03 11.65 12.94
CA ALA A 256 -0.36 11.48 13.34
C ALA A 256 -1.33 11.50 12.15
N PHE A 257 -1.00 12.21 11.06
CA PHE A 257 -1.87 12.42 9.90
C PHE A 257 -1.09 12.29 8.58
N HIS A 258 -1.04 11.08 8.01
CA HIS A 258 -0.29 10.78 6.79
C HIS A 258 -0.99 9.79 5.85
N PHE A 259 -2.26 9.46 6.10
CA PHE A 259 -3.02 8.56 5.22
C PHE A 259 -3.65 9.36 4.09
N TYR A 260 -2.97 9.39 2.95
CA TYR A 260 -3.40 10.08 1.74
C TYR A 260 -3.25 9.19 0.50
N TYR A 261 -4.19 9.29 -0.42
CA TYR A 261 -4.05 8.73 -1.76
C TYR A 261 -3.26 9.68 -2.66
N PRO A 262 -2.10 9.26 -3.22
CA PRO A 262 -1.30 10.12 -4.09
C PRO A 262 -2.08 10.65 -5.31
N ASP A 263 -3.04 9.88 -5.82
CA ASP A 263 -3.90 10.28 -6.94
C ASP A 263 -4.77 11.50 -6.59
N ASN A 264 -5.27 11.59 -5.35
CA ASN A 264 -6.07 12.72 -4.90
C ASN A 264 -5.23 14.00 -4.82
N LEU A 265 -4.02 13.91 -4.25
CA LEU A 265 -3.11 15.05 -4.12
C LEU A 265 -2.65 15.54 -5.49
N GLN A 266 -2.27 14.61 -6.38
CA GLN A 266 -1.86 14.94 -7.74
C GLN A 266 -3.00 15.59 -8.54
N LEU A 267 -4.24 15.14 -8.36
CA LEU A 267 -5.40 15.76 -8.99
C LEU A 267 -5.57 17.21 -8.52
N LEU A 268 -5.45 17.48 -7.21
CA LEU A 268 -5.55 18.84 -6.68
C LEU A 268 -4.46 19.77 -7.24
N GLU A 269 -3.22 19.27 -7.33
CA GLU A 269 -2.10 20.00 -7.96
C GLU A 269 -2.36 20.28 -9.45
N GLN A 270 -2.90 19.31 -10.20
CA GLN A 270 -3.29 19.49 -11.61
C GLN A 270 -4.41 20.52 -11.82
N LEU A 271 -5.25 20.72 -10.81
CA LEU A 271 -6.25 21.78 -10.79
C LEU A 271 -5.65 23.15 -10.42
N GLY A 272 -4.33 23.25 -10.20
CA GLY A 272 -3.63 24.49 -9.88
C GLY A 272 -3.73 24.91 -8.41
N ILE A 273 -4.17 23.99 -7.52
CA ILE A 273 -4.26 24.26 -6.07
C ILE A 273 -2.87 24.19 -5.46
N HIS A 274 -2.50 25.21 -4.69
CA HIS A 274 -1.23 25.24 -3.98
C HIS A 274 -1.36 24.49 -2.65
N ILE A 275 -0.72 23.33 -2.54
CA ILE A 275 -0.72 22.54 -1.31
C ILE A 275 0.43 22.98 -0.41
N VAL A 276 0.09 23.43 0.81
CA VAL A 276 1.06 23.76 1.86
C VAL A 276 0.92 22.71 2.96
N ARG A 277 1.99 21.96 3.19
CA ARG A 277 2.05 20.95 4.26
C ARG A 277 2.32 21.63 5.61
N PHE A 278 1.66 21.15 6.65
CA PHE A 278 1.89 21.57 8.04
C PHE A 278 1.78 20.35 8.97
N SER A 279 2.42 20.41 10.13
CA SER A 279 2.39 19.36 11.13
C SER A 279 1.52 19.78 12.33
N PRO A 280 0.34 19.17 12.53
CA PRO A 280 -0.41 19.30 13.79
C PRO A 280 0.40 19.00 15.06
N LEU A 281 1.40 18.12 14.98
CA LEU A 281 2.28 17.77 16.10
C LEU A 281 3.29 18.86 16.45
N ARG A 282 3.81 19.60 15.46
CA ARG A 282 4.99 20.46 15.63
C ARG A 282 4.74 21.93 15.36
N ASP A 283 3.94 22.27 14.35
CA ASP A 283 3.75 23.66 13.96
C ASP A 283 2.83 24.37 14.96
N GLU A 284 3.12 25.64 15.24
CA GLU A 284 2.35 26.42 16.22
C GLU A 284 1.14 27.15 15.59
N ALA A 285 1.10 27.27 14.26
CA ALA A 285 0.04 27.98 13.55
C ALA A 285 -0.28 27.33 12.20
N LEU A 286 -1.56 27.38 11.83
CA LEU A 286 -2.02 26.97 10.52
C LEU A 286 -1.54 27.97 9.46
N PRO A 287 -0.99 27.53 8.31
CA PRO A 287 -0.68 28.42 7.21
C PRO A 287 -1.94 29.09 6.65
N ALA A 288 -1.78 30.27 6.05
CA ALA A 288 -2.89 30.97 5.40
C ALA A 288 -3.43 30.12 4.23
N CYS A 289 -4.71 29.75 4.32
CA CYS A 289 -5.34 28.82 3.39
C CYS A 289 -6.84 29.12 3.22
N GLN A 290 -7.42 28.58 2.14
CA GLN A 290 -8.86 28.59 1.89
C GLN A 290 -9.51 27.26 2.28
N MET A 291 -8.71 26.21 2.42
CA MET A 291 -9.14 24.89 2.84
C MET A 291 -8.07 24.22 3.70
N VAL A 292 -8.51 23.41 4.66
CA VAL A 292 -7.68 22.48 5.42
C VAL A 292 -8.09 21.05 5.08
N TYR A 293 -7.12 20.19 4.83
CA TYR A 293 -7.32 18.75 4.71
C TYR A 293 -6.51 18.03 5.78
N ILE A 294 -7.20 17.34 6.69
CA ILE A 294 -6.62 16.47 7.72
C ILE A 294 -7.02 15.03 7.41
N GLY A 295 -6.12 14.27 6.81
CA GLY A 295 -6.35 12.88 6.45
C GLY A 295 -6.46 11.94 7.65
N GLY A 296 -6.50 10.64 7.35
CA GLY A 296 -6.41 9.61 8.37
C GLY A 296 -5.01 9.49 8.97
N GLY A 297 -4.91 8.63 9.98
CA GLY A 297 -3.67 8.30 10.67
C GLY A 297 -4.00 7.79 12.07
N TYR A 298 -3.02 7.86 12.97
CA TYR A 298 -3.11 7.33 14.34
C TYR A 298 -2.96 8.43 15.40
N PRO A 299 -3.84 9.45 15.43
CA PRO A 299 -3.73 10.55 16.38
C PRO A 299 -3.77 10.09 17.85
N GLU A 300 -4.34 8.93 18.13
CA GLU A 300 -4.38 8.33 19.46
C GLU A 300 -3.00 7.95 20.02
N LEU A 301 -2.03 7.67 19.15
CA LEU A 301 -0.64 7.43 19.56
C LEU A 301 0.07 8.72 19.99
N TYR A 302 -0.47 9.87 19.57
CA TYR A 302 0.12 11.19 19.78
C TYR A 302 -0.80 12.14 20.57
N GLY A 303 -1.79 11.60 21.28
CA GLY A 303 -2.83 12.38 21.95
C GLY A 303 -2.28 13.43 22.93
N GLU A 304 -1.23 13.09 23.68
CA GLU A 304 -0.58 14.03 24.60
C GLU A 304 0.07 15.21 23.85
N THR A 305 0.85 14.93 22.80
CA THR A 305 1.53 15.94 21.97
C THR A 305 0.52 16.86 21.29
N LEU A 306 -0.53 16.28 20.69
CA LEU A 306 -1.61 17.01 20.05
C LEU A 306 -2.37 17.91 21.05
N ALA A 307 -2.63 17.44 22.26
CA ALA A 307 -3.28 18.24 23.29
C ALA A 307 -2.39 19.39 23.80
N LYS A 308 -1.08 19.14 23.96
CA LYS A 308 -0.09 20.16 24.36
C LYS A 308 0.06 21.27 23.33
N ASN A 309 -0.10 20.97 22.04
CA ASN A 309 -0.08 21.98 20.97
C ASN A 309 -1.37 22.83 20.95
N SER A 310 -1.56 23.62 22.01
CA SER A 310 -2.75 24.46 22.18
C SER A 310 -2.86 25.57 21.15
N SER A 311 -1.73 26.07 20.63
CA SER A 311 -1.67 27.11 19.59
C SER A 311 -2.21 26.59 18.26
N MET A 312 -1.76 25.43 17.79
CA MET A 312 -2.32 24.82 16.57
C MET A 312 -3.80 24.50 16.70
N ARG A 313 -4.23 23.91 17.84
CA ARG A 313 -5.64 23.62 18.09
C ARG A 313 -6.50 24.89 18.06
N GLN A 314 -6.00 25.99 18.60
CA GLN A 314 -6.67 27.28 18.51
C GLN A 314 -6.66 27.82 17.09
N SER A 315 -5.56 27.71 16.36
CA SER A 315 -5.44 28.18 14.97
C SER A 315 -6.46 27.51 14.04
N LEU A 316 -6.67 26.20 14.20
CA LEU A 316 -7.71 25.44 13.48
C LEU A 316 -9.13 25.89 13.86
N ARG A 317 -9.41 26.10 15.16
CA ARG A 317 -10.70 26.66 15.61
C ARG A 317 -10.96 28.03 15.00
N ASP A 318 -9.97 28.92 15.03
CA ASP A 318 -10.10 30.26 14.50
C ASP A 318 -10.30 30.24 12.97
N ALA A 319 -9.64 29.32 12.26
CA ALA A 319 -9.86 29.10 10.83
C ALA A 319 -11.31 28.68 10.54
N HIS A 320 -11.83 27.71 11.29
CA HIS A 320 -13.24 27.30 11.18
C HIS A 320 -14.20 28.47 11.42
N GLN A 321 -13.97 29.28 12.47
CA GLN A 321 -14.80 30.45 12.79
C GLN A 321 -14.78 31.52 11.70
N ARG A 322 -13.68 31.63 10.94
CA ARG A 322 -13.58 32.51 9.76
C ARG A 322 -14.23 31.94 8.50
N GLY A 323 -14.76 30.71 8.55
CA GLY A 323 -15.38 30.05 7.41
C GLY A 323 -14.40 29.34 6.47
N VAL A 324 -13.16 29.05 6.92
CA VAL A 324 -12.25 28.17 6.16
C VAL A 324 -12.86 26.77 6.11
N ALA A 325 -12.93 26.18 4.92
CA ALA A 325 -13.43 24.81 4.76
C ALA A 325 -12.44 23.81 5.39
N ILE A 326 -12.93 22.88 6.19
CA ILE A 326 -12.12 21.83 6.80
C ILE A 326 -12.68 20.48 6.39
N TYR A 327 -11.86 19.69 5.72
CA TYR A 327 -12.14 18.30 5.37
C TYR A 327 -11.28 17.40 6.24
N ALA A 328 -11.90 16.43 6.91
CA ALA A 328 -11.21 15.53 7.81
C ALA A 328 -11.71 14.09 7.67
N GLU A 329 -10.79 13.13 7.67
CA GLU A 329 -11.06 11.71 7.45
C GLU A 329 -10.54 10.88 8.63
N CYS A 330 -11.29 9.87 9.07
CA CYS A 330 -10.85 8.90 10.08
C CYS A 330 -10.16 9.56 11.31
N GLY A 331 -8.83 9.41 11.48
CA GLY A 331 -8.05 10.07 12.53
C GLY A 331 -8.19 11.59 12.54
N GLY A 332 -8.22 12.24 11.38
CA GLY A 332 -8.49 13.68 11.28
C GLY A 332 -9.84 14.06 11.90
N LEU A 333 -10.88 13.26 11.67
CA LEU A 333 -12.20 13.48 12.29
C LEU A 333 -12.13 13.37 13.82
N MET A 334 -11.35 12.42 14.34
CA MET A 334 -11.13 12.27 15.78
C MET A 334 -10.47 13.53 16.38
N TYR A 335 -9.51 14.13 15.66
CA TYR A 335 -8.84 15.37 16.08
C TYR A 335 -9.73 16.62 16.03
N LEU A 336 -10.78 16.61 15.20
CA LEU A 336 -11.75 17.69 15.14
C LEU A 336 -12.75 17.72 16.32
N GLY A 337 -12.92 16.58 17.01
CA GLY A 337 -13.80 16.45 18.17
C GLY A 337 -13.30 17.20 19.42
N THR A 338 -14.06 17.09 20.51
CA THR A 338 -13.72 17.69 21.82
C THR A 338 -12.56 16.95 22.49
N THR A 339 -12.64 15.62 22.53
CA THR A 339 -11.68 14.77 23.24
C THR A 339 -11.36 13.49 22.49
N LEU A 340 -10.15 12.99 22.72
CA LEU A 340 -9.69 11.69 22.25
C LEU A 340 -9.21 10.89 23.46
N LYS A 341 -9.66 9.64 23.58
CA LYS A 341 -9.22 8.70 24.62
C LYS A 341 -8.34 7.62 24.02
N ASP A 342 -7.10 7.52 24.51
CA ASP A 342 -6.16 6.48 24.08
C ASP A 342 -6.47 5.09 24.66
N GLN A 343 -5.72 4.09 24.21
CA GLN A 343 -5.86 2.70 24.68
C GLN A 343 -5.53 2.51 26.17
N SER A 344 -4.71 3.40 26.75
CA SER A 344 -4.39 3.40 28.19
C SER A 344 -5.51 4.05 29.02
N GLY A 345 -6.52 4.61 28.37
CA GLY A 345 -7.65 5.28 28.99
C GLY A 345 -7.40 6.74 29.34
N ASN A 346 -6.28 7.33 28.91
CA ASN A 346 -6.02 8.75 29.09
C ASN A 346 -6.86 9.56 28.10
N THR A 347 -7.45 10.66 28.57
CA THR A 347 -8.27 11.55 27.75
C THR A 347 -7.53 12.85 27.47
N TYR A 348 -7.47 13.22 26.20
CA TYR A 348 -6.75 14.38 25.70
C TYR A 348 -7.72 15.36 25.04
N ALA A 349 -7.53 16.65 25.30
CA ALA A 349 -8.32 17.70 24.66
C ALA A 349 -7.88 17.92 23.21
N MET A 350 -8.81 17.78 22.27
CA MET A 350 -8.58 17.95 20.84
C MET A 350 -8.99 19.36 20.40
N THR A 351 -9.23 19.60 19.11
CA THR A 351 -9.53 20.95 18.61
C THR A 351 -10.90 21.46 19.09
N GLY A 352 -11.87 20.59 19.34
CA GLY A 352 -13.22 20.98 19.78
C GLY A 352 -13.97 21.81 18.75
N ILE A 353 -13.72 21.61 17.46
CA ILE A 353 -14.45 22.26 16.37
C ILE A 353 -15.92 21.80 16.36
N PHE A 354 -16.17 20.54 16.70
CA PHE A 354 -17.52 20.06 17.00
C PHE A 354 -17.57 19.26 18.31
N PRO A 355 -18.74 19.18 18.97
CA PRO A 355 -18.90 18.34 20.16
C PRO A 355 -18.76 16.86 19.81
N GLY A 356 -17.83 16.15 20.46
CA GLY A 356 -17.68 14.71 20.30
C GLY A 356 -16.49 14.14 21.06
N GLU A 357 -16.59 12.89 21.48
CA GLU A 357 -15.49 12.13 22.07
C GLU A 357 -15.17 10.94 21.16
N SER A 358 -13.90 10.76 20.85
CA SER A 358 -13.39 9.55 20.19
C SER A 358 -12.72 8.66 21.22
N ARG A 359 -13.00 7.35 21.18
CA ARG A 359 -12.36 6.36 22.04
C ARG A 359 -11.97 5.14 21.22
N MET A 360 -10.83 4.55 21.56
CA MET A 360 -10.50 3.21 21.07
C MET A 360 -11.40 2.21 21.80
N GLU A 361 -12.23 1.48 21.06
CA GLU A 361 -12.96 0.33 21.60
C GLU A 361 -12.10 -0.93 21.43
N GLY A 362 -12.21 -1.84 22.39
CA GLY A 362 -11.29 -2.96 22.59
C GLY A 362 -11.02 -3.79 21.33
N VAL A 363 -9.78 -4.29 21.26
CA VAL A 363 -9.32 -5.33 20.33
C VAL A 363 -9.98 -6.66 20.66
#